data_AF-A0A0C1QMX3-F1
#
_entry.id   AF-A0A0C1QMX3-F1
#
_cell.length_a   1.000
_cell.length_b   1.000
_cell.length_c   1.000
_cell.angle_alpha   90.00
_cell.angle_beta   90.00
_cell.angle_gamma   90.00
#
_symmetry.space_group_name_H-M   'P 1'
#
loop_
_entity.id
_entity.type
_entity.pdbx_description
1 polymer ?
#
loop_
_entity_poly.entity_id
_entity_poly.type
_entity_poly.pdbx_seq_one_letter_code
_entity_poly.pdbx_strand_id
1 'polypeptide(L)'
;MNTQVSIADLIARQREFFKTGTTKDVDFRLKQLKVLKQAIGENQEAILQALKADLGKPEFEAYGMEIFPRILGLSCSLESQLKCQVTVNVKVWFLRLNLSQNLAKYYN
;
A
#
# COMPACT_ATOMS: atom_id res chain seq x y z
N MET A 1 11.31 -25.67 14.87
CA MET A 1 12.35 -24.80 15.46
C MET A 1 11.71 -23.46 15.77
N ASN A 2 11.47 -23.15 17.05
CA ASN A 2 10.91 -21.85 17.47
C ASN A 2 12.06 -20.85 17.59
N THR A 3 12.27 -20.02 16.56
CA THR A 3 13.29 -18.98 16.58
C THR A 3 12.72 -17.76 17.30
N GLN A 4 12.92 -17.69 18.62
CA GLN A 4 12.59 -16.52 19.43
C GLN A 4 13.60 -15.41 19.10
N VAL A 5 13.25 -14.52 18.17
CA VAL A 5 14.05 -13.31 17.89
C VAL A 5 13.69 -12.26 18.94
N SER A 6 14.68 -11.73 19.66
CA SER A 6 14.42 -10.67 20.64
C SER A 6 14.00 -9.37 19.95
N ILE A 7 13.21 -8.54 20.63
CA ILE A 7 12.80 -7.23 20.12
C ILE A 7 14.04 -6.36 19.82
N ALA A 8 15.06 -6.45 20.67
CA ALA A 8 16.32 -5.73 20.48
C ALA A 8 17.03 -6.14 19.18
N ASP A 9 17.04 -7.44 18.86
CA ASP A 9 17.63 -7.96 17.62
C ASP A 9 16.88 -7.51 16.38
N LEU A 10 15.54 -7.46 16.42
CA LEU A 10 14.72 -6.94 15.32
C LEU A 10 15.04 -5.47 15.04
N ILE A 11 15.13 -4.65 16.10
CA ILE A 11 15.48 -3.22 15.97
C ILE A 11 16.90 -3.06 15.41
N ALA A 12 17.86 -3.86 15.89
CA ALA A 12 19.23 -3.82 15.41
C ALA A 12 19.30 -4.14 13.90
N ARG A 13 18.62 -5.19 13.45
CA ARG A 13 18.54 -5.58 12.03
C ARG A 13 17.90 -4.50 11.17
N GLN A 14 16.79 -3.90 11.62
CA GLN A 14 16.12 -2.84 10.87
C GLN A 14 17.00 -1.59 10.71
N ARG A 15 17.76 -1.24 11.77
CA ARG A 15 18.73 -0.14 11.74
C ARG A 15 19.90 -0.44 10.82
N GLU A 16 20.43 -1.66 10.86
CA GLU A 16 21.50 -2.10 9.97
C GLU A 16 21.05 -2.05 8.51
N PHE A 17 19.86 -2.56 8.20
CA PHE A 17 19.28 -2.45 6.86
C PHE A 17 19.08 -0.99 6.42
N PHE A 18 18.60 -0.11 7.29
CA PHE A 18 18.48 1.30 6.95
C PHE A 18 19.85 1.96 6.64
N LYS A 19 20.90 1.56 7.37
CA LYS A 19 22.27 2.06 7.16
C LYS A 19 22.87 1.65 5.82
N THR A 20 22.38 0.58 5.16
CA THR A 20 22.85 0.22 3.81
C THR A 20 22.48 1.26 2.75
N GLY A 21 21.53 2.16 3.06
CA GLY A 21 21.06 3.18 2.13
C GLY A 21 20.10 2.67 1.05
N THR A 22 19.81 1.36 1.01
CA THR A 22 18.87 0.76 0.03
C THR A 22 17.50 1.44 0.03
N THR A 23 17.03 1.92 1.19
CA THR A 23 15.74 2.61 1.32
C THR A 23 15.70 4.00 0.68
N LYS A 24 16.83 4.57 0.29
CA LYS A 24 16.91 5.87 -0.41
C LYS A 24 16.63 5.72 -1.91
N ASP A 25 16.91 4.55 -2.47
CA ASP A 25 16.65 4.25 -3.87
C ASP A 25 15.15 4.31 -4.18
N VAL A 26 14.78 5.06 -5.21
CA VAL A 26 13.37 5.30 -5.52
C VAL A 26 12.72 4.04 -6.11
N ASP A 27 13.45 3.27 -6.91
CA ASP A 27 12.92 2.05 -7.52
C ASP A 27 12.66 0.96 -6.46
N PHE A 28 13.53 0.89 -5.45
CA PHE A 28 13.30 0.08 -4.26
C PHE A 28 12.00 0.51 -3.56
N ARG A 29 11.80 1.81 -3.29
CA ARG A 29 10.57 2.31 -2.65
C ARG A 29 9.31 1.99 -3.47
N LEU A 30 9.36 2.21 -4.79
CA LEU A 30 8.26 1.88 -5.70
C LEU A 30 7.96 0.38 -5.69
N LYS A 31 8.99 -0.48 -5.68
CA LYS A 31 8.82 -1.94 -5.58
C LYS A 31 8.14 -2.32 -4.27
N GLN A 32 8.59 -1.78 -3.13
CA GLN A 32 7.99 -2.07 -1.83
C GLN A 32 6.53 -1.58 -1.74
N LEU A 33 6.22 -0.40 -2.29
CA LEU A 33 4.85 0.12 -2.33
C LEU A 33 3.91 -0.75 -3.18
N LYS A 34 4.41 -1.30 -4.31
CA LYS A 34 3.65 -2.26 -5.13
C LYS A 34 3.39 -3.57 -4.37
N VAL A 35 4.40 -4.11 -3.71
CA VAL A 35 4.26 -5.31 -2.86
C VAL A 35 3.23 -5.08 -1.77
N LEU A 36 3.26 -3.94 -1.09
CA LEU A 36 2.29 -3.60 -0.06
C LEU A 36 0.87 -3.50 -0.61
N LYS A 37 0.68 -2.82 -1.75
CA LYS A 37 -0.63 -2.72 -2.40
C LYS A 37 -1.17 -4.10 -2.78
N GLN A 38 -0.32 -4.97 -3.33
CA GLN A 38 -0.68 -6.34 -3.70
C GLN A 38 -1.08 -7.16 -2.47
N ALA A 39 -0.25 -7.13 -1.41
CA ALA A 39 -0.53 -7.85 -0.18
C ALA A 39 -1.87 -7.45 0.46
N ILE A 40 -2.22 -6.15 0.45
CA ILE A 40 -3.53 -5.70 0.94
C ILE A 40 -4.68 -6.24 0.07
N GLY A 41 -4.51 -6.24 -1.26
CA GLY A 41 -5.52 -6.79 -2.17
C GLY A 41 -5.72 -8.30 -2.01
N GLU A 42 -4.64 -9.05 -1.87
CA GLU A 42 -4.66 -10.51 -1.67
C GLU A 42 -5.26 -10.92 -0.32
N ASN A 43 -5.09 -10.09 0.71
CA ASN A 43 -5.57 -10.37 2.07
C ASN A 43 -6.87 -9.61 2.41
N GLN A 44 -7.57 -9.05 1.42
CA GLN A 44 -8.76 -8.22 1.66
C GLN A 44 -9.81 -8.94 2.52
N GLU A 45 -10.11 -10.20 2.20
CA GLU A 45 -11.11 -10.99 2.92
C GLU A 45 -10.69 -11.28 4.36
N ALA A 46 -9.42 -11.64 4.57
CA ALA A 46 -8.87 -11.86 5.92
C ALA A 46 -8.91 -10.58 6.77
N ILE A 47 -8.65 -9.41 6.16
CA ILE A 47 -8.76 -8.11 6.82
C ILE A 47 -10.21 -7.82 7.21
N LEU A 48 -11.18 -8.07 6.32
CA LEU A 48 -12.60 -7.86 6.61
C LEU A 48 -13.10 -8.79 7.74
N GLN A 49 -12.68 -10.06 7.72
CA GLN A 49 -13.01 -11.01 8.78
C GLN A 49 -12.43 -10.58 10.14
N ALA A 50 -11.17 -10.11 10.16
CA ALA A 50 -10.56 -9.58 11.38
C ALA A 50 -11.28 -8.33 11.88
N LEU A 51 -11.60 -7.37 11.00
CA LEU A 51 -12.35 -6.16 11.37
C LEU A 51 -13.76 -6.48 11.91
N LYS A 52 -14.41 -7.50 11.36
CA LYS A 52 -15.69 -7.98 11.87
C LYS A 52 -15.55 -8.66 13.23
N ALA A 53 -14.50 -9.45 13.44
CA ALA A 53 -14.25 -10.13 14.70
C ALA A 53 -13.87 -9.16 15.82
N ASP A 54 -13.01 -8.18 15.54
CA ASP A 54 -12.48 -7.24 16.53
C ASP A 54 -13.44 -6.08 16.81
N LEU A 55 -14.11 -5.55 15.77
CA LEU A 55 -14.89 -4.31 15.85
C LEU A 55 -16.37 -4.48 15.50
N GLY A 56 -16.80 -5.65 15.01
CA GLY A 56 -18.18 -5.88 14.58
C GLY A 56 -18.61 -5.06 13.37
N LYS A 57 -17.67 -4.43 12.64
CA LYS A 57 -17.99 -3.54 11.52
C LYS A 57 -18.63 -4.32 10.36
N PRO A 58 -19.71 -3.80 9.74
CA PRO A 58 -20.23 -4.36 8.51
C PRO A 58 -19.22 -4.21 7.37
N GLU A 59 -19.21 -5.16 6.44
CA GLU A 59 -18.20 -5.25 5.38
C GLU A 59 -18.10 -3.99 4.51
N PHE A 60 -19.24 -3.36 4.23
CA PHE A 60 -19.28 -2.11 3.46
C PHE A 60 -18.49 -0.97 4.13
N GLU A 61 -18.69 -0.77 5.43
CA GLU A 61 -17.99 0.25 6.20
C GLU A 61 -16.50 -0.09 6.33
N ALA A 62 -16.19 -1.35 6.67
CA ALA A 62 -14.82 -1.82 6.78
C ALA A 62 -14.04 -1.63 5.47
N TYR A 63 -14.64 -1.99 4.33
CA TYR A 63 -14.03 -1.79 3.03
C TYR A 63 -13.87 -0.30 2.68
N GLY A 64 -14.94 0.48 2.82
CA GLY A 64 -14.97 1.89 2.42
C GLY A 64 -14.05 2.80 3.25
N MET A 65 -13.86 2.48 4.54
CA MET A 65 -13.11 3.33 5.46
C MET A 65 -11.69 2.85 5.75
N GLU A 66 -11.44 1.54 5.75
CA GLU A 66 -10.12 1.00 6.14
C GLU A 66 -9.31 0.53 4.92
N ILE A 67 -9.95 -0.16 3.97
CA ILE A 67 -9.25 -0.83 2.86
C ILE A 67 -9.11 0.10 1.65
N PHE A 68 -10.22 0.68 1.19
CA PHE A 68 -10.25 1.51 -0.01
C PHE A 68 -9.31 2.73 0.09
N PRO A 69 -9.31 3.52 1.18
CA PRO A 69 -8.42 4.67 1.30
C PRO A 69 -6.94 4.26 1.32
N ARG A 70 -6.63 3.07 1.84
CA ARG A 70 -5.26 2.53 1.87
C ARG A 70 -4.76 2.17 0.48
N ILE A 71 -5.57 1.46 -0.30
CA ILE A 71 -5.24 1.10 -1.69
C ILE A 71 -5.16 2.35 -2.56
N LEU A 72 -6.10 3.29 -2.39
CA LEU A 72 -6.12 4.55 -3.13
C LEU A 72 -4.88 5.41 -2.81
N GLY A 73 -4.56 5.59 -1.53
CA GLY A 73 -3.39 6.34 -1.09
C GLY A 73 -2.09 5.75 -1.61
N LEU A 74 -1.94 4.42 -1.61
CA LEU A 74 -0.77 3.75 -2.19
C LEU A 74 -0.67 3.96 -3.70
N SER A 75 -1.81 3.93 -4.41
CA SER A 75 -1.85 4.18 -5.85
C SER A 75 -1.43 5.62 -6.19
N CYS A 76 -1.96 6.60 -5.45
CA CYS A 76 -1.57 8.00 -5.59
C CYS A 76 -0.08 8.23 -5.26
N SER A 77 0.42 7.59 -4.21
CA SER A 77 1.84 7.68 -3.81
C SER A 77 2.76 7.15 -4.92
N LEU A 78 2.44 6.00 -5.51
CA LEU A 78 3.18 5.43 -6.65
C LEU A 78 3.21 6.38 -7.85
N GLU A 79 2.09 7.00 -8.20
CA GLU A 79 2.00 7.96 -9.30
C GLU A 79 2.76 9.27 -9.01
N SER A 80 2.69 9.77 -7.78
CA SER A 80 3.40 10.99 -7.37
C SER A 80 4.92 10.81 -7.41
N GLN A 81 5.43 9.64 -7.00
CA GLN A 81 6.87 9.37 -7.03
C GLN A 81 7.40 9.25 -8.46
N LEU A 82 6.63 8.63 -9.36
CA LEU A 82 6.93 8.63 -10.81
C LEU A 82 6.93 10.06 -11.40
N LYS A 83 6.03 10.94 -10.93
CA LYS A 83 5.99 12.36 -11.34
C LYS A 83 7.18 13.17 -10.81
N CYS A 84 7.68 12.90 -9.61
CA CYS A 84 8.84 13.58 -9.04
C CYS A 84 10.19 13.10 -9.61
N GLN A 85 10.24 11.88 -10.17
CA GLN A 85 11.45 11.29 -10.76
C GLN A 85 11.71 11.79 -12.19
N VAL A 86 10.69 12.37 -12.84
CA VAL A 86 10.75 12.89 -14.20
C VAL A 86 10.38 14.37 -14.18
N THR A 87 11.37 15.26 -14.13
CA THR A 87 11.14 16.68 -14.41
C THR A 87 10.75 16.83 -15.88
N VAL A 88 9.45 16.89 -16.22
CA VAL A 88 9.00 17.56 -17.46
C VAL A 88 7.49 17.84 -17.51
N ASN A 89 7.20 19.11 -17.77
CA ASN A 89 6.06 19.70 -18.49
C ASN A 89 4.62 19.27 -18.13
N VAL A 90 3.89 20.24 -17.54
CA VAL A 90 2.50 20.19 -17.06
C VAL A 90 1.47 19.70 -18.08
N LYS A 91 1.76 19.73 -19.40
CA LYS A 91 0.85 19.30 -20.47
C LYS A 91 0.47 17.81 -20.45
N VAL A 92 1.29 16.93 -19.88
CA VAL A 92 1.04 15.47 -19.90
C VAL A 92 -0.02 15.04 -18.86
N TRP A 93 -0.34 15.90 -17.90
CA TRP A 93 -1.14 15.56 -16.72
C TRP A 93 -2.62 15.32 -17.01
N PHE A 94 -3.19 15.94 -18.04
CA PHE A 94 -4.64 15.93 -18.30
C PHE A 94 -5.17 14.65 -18.96
N LEU A 95 -4.31 13.82 -19.57
CA LEU A 95 -4.75 12.67 -20.39
C LEU A 95 -4.80 11.33 -19.65
N ARG A 96 -4.35 11.25 -18.39
CA ARG A 96 -4.12 9.95 -17.71
C ARG A 96 -5.10 9.59 -16.59
N LEU A 97 -6.06 10.47 -16.27
CA LEU A 97 -7.12 10.22 -15.29
C LEU A 97 -8.38 9.64 -15.96
N ASN A 98 -8.26 8.44 -16.56
CA ASN A 98 -9.44 7.61 -16.84
C ASN A 98 -9.65 6.67 -15.65
N LEU A 99 -10.33 7.20 -14.62
CA LEU A 99 -10.90 6.42 -13.52
C LEU A 99 -12.22 5.78 -13.98
N SER A 100 -12.13 4.65 -14.68
CA SER A 100 -13.18 3.63 -14.70
C SER A 100 -12.45 2.30 -14.89
N GLN A 101 -12.61 1.28 -14.04
CA GLN A 101 -13.68 0.29 -14.25
C GLN A 101 -13.96 -0.62 -13.04
N ASN A 102 -13.44 -0.36 -11.82
CA ASN A 102 -13.56 -1.35 -10.74
C ASN A 102 -14.65 -1.10 -9.67
N LEU A 103 -15.54 -0.13 -9.87
CA LEU A 103 -16.65 0.15 -8.95
C LEU A 103 -17.98 -0.54 -9.33
N ALA A 104 -18.05 -1.17 -10.51
CA ALA A 104 -19.28 -1.81 -11.00
C ALA A 104 -19.64 -3.13 -10.29
N LYS A 105 -18.77 -3.65 -9.41
CA LYS A 105 -19.01 -4.91 -8.69
C LYS A 105 -19.72 -4.75 -7.34
N TYR A 106 -19.84 -3.53 -6.83
CA TYR A 106 -20.35 -3.26 -5.47
C TYR A 106 -21.72 -2.56 -5.43
N TYR A 107 -22.42 -2.46 -6.56
CA TYR A 107 -23.71 -1.79 -6.71
C TYR A 107 -24.80 -2.65 -7.35
N ASN A 108 -24.75 -3.97 -7.18
CA ASN A 108 -25.89 -4.87 -7.44
C ASN A 108 -26.33 -5.52 -6.13
#